data_AF-A0A7Y2HGZ5-F1
#
_entry.id   AF-A0A7Y2HGZ5-F1
#
_cell.length_a   1.000
_cell.length_b   1.000
_cell.length_c   1.000
_cell.angle_alpha   90.00
_cell.angle_beta   90.00
_cell.angle_gamma   90.00
#
_symmetry.space_group_name_H-M   'P 1'
#
loop_
_entity.id
_entity.type
_entity.pdbx_description
1 polymer ?
#
loop_
_entity_poly.entity_id
_entity_poly.type
_entity_poly.pdbx_seq_one_letter_code
_entity_poly.pdbx_strand_id
1 'polypeptide(L)' 'VWGVRCFHYGKFTTTDETIEDLVEILKMNGKVKKGDVVINTGSMPLHKRFRTNMMKITIIE' A
#
# COMPACT_ATOMS: atom_id res chain seq x y z
N VAL A 1 -11.60 -1.47 -14.32
CA VAL A 1 -12.22 -0.77 -13.17
C VAL A 1 -11.91 0.71 -13.33
N TRP A 2 -12.91 1.58 -13.20
CA TRP A 2 -12.71 3.02 -13.34
C TRP A 2 -11.91 3.58 -12.15
N GLY A 3 -10.95 4.46 -12.42
CA GLY A 3 -10.10 5.07 -11.38
C GLY A 3 -8.99 4.17 -10.78
N VAL A 4 -8.81 2.93 -11.26
CA VAL A 4 -7.77 2.02 -10.73
C VAL A 4 -6.50 2.10 -11.56
N ARG A 5 -5.35 2.19 -10.88
CA ARG A 5 -4.01 2.02 -11.47
C ARG A 5 -3.30 0.86 -10.78
N CYS A 6 -2.76 -0.06 -11.57
CA CYS A 6 -2.04 -1.23 -11.08
C CYS A 6 -0.53 -0.98 -11.08
N PHE A 7 0.14 -1.39 -10.02
CA PHE A 7 1.59 -1.41 -9.91
C PHE A 7 2.02 -2.84 -9.59
N HIS A 8 3.03 -3.35 -10.29
CA HIS A 8 3.57 -4.67 -10.02
C HIS A 8 4.43 -4.61 -8.76
N TYR A 9 4.09 -5.41 -7.75
CA TYR A 9 4.85 -5.57 -6.52
C TYR A 9 5.08 -7.07 -6.28
N GLY A 10 6.35 -7.48 -6.27
CA GLY A 10 6.75 -8.89 -6.19
C GLY A 10 7.50 -9.27 -4.91
N LYS A 11 7.67 -8.33 -3.96
CA LYS A 11 8.28 -8.64 -2.66
C LYS A 11 7.19 -9.21 -1.74
N PHE A 12 7.55 -10.22 -0.96
CA PHE A 12 6.69 -10.81 0.05
C PHE A 12 7.32 -10.58 1.42
N THR A 13 7.03 -9.41 2.00
CA THR A 13 7.55 -8.96 3.29
C THR A 13 6.46 -8.89 4.34
N THR A 14 6.77 -8.33 5.51
CA THR A 14 5.76 -8.02 6.53
C THR A 14 4.78 -6.96 6.03
N THR A 15 3.60 -6.87 6.64
CA THR A 15 2.56 -5.92 6.21
C THR A 15 3.03 -4.47 6.32
N ASP A 16 3.83 -4.13 7.33
CA ASP A 16 4.35 -2.78 7.50
C ASP A 16 5.42 -2.45 6.45
N GLU A 17 6.39 -3.35 6.22
CA GLU A 17 7.39 -3.19 5.16
C GLU A 17 6.75 -3.07 3.77
N THR A 18 5.71 -3.87 3.50
CA THR A 18 4.96 -3.78 2.24
C THR A 18 4.33 -2.40 2.06
N ILE A 19 3.77 -1.80 3.12
CA ILE A 19 3.16 -0.48 3.05
C ILE A 19 4.21 0.60 2.79
N GLU A 20 5.38 0.51 3.42
CA GLU A 20 6.50 1.44 3.18
C GLU A 20 7.02 1.35 1.74
N ASP A 21 7.28 0.14 1.24
CA ASP A 21 7.69 -0.08 -0.16
C ASP A 21 6.65 0.49 -1.16
N LEU A 22 5.35 0.27 -0.89
CA LEU A 22 4.28 0.79 -1.75
C LEU A 22 4.25 2.32 -1.76
N VAL A 23 4.47 2.96 -0.62
CA VAL A 23 4.58 4.43 -0.52
C VAL A 23 5.75 4.94 -1.36
N GLU A 24 6.91 4.28 -1.33
CA GLU A 24 8.05 4.67 -2.17
C GLU A 24 7.74 4.55 -3.66
N ILE A 25 7.11 3.45 -4.08
CA ILE A 25 6.68 3.26 -5.48
C ILE A 25 5.74 4.39 -5.90
N LEU A 26 4.76 4.75 -5.06
CA LEU A 26 3.81 5.81 -5.35
C LEU A 26 4.48 7.20 -5.39
N LYS A 27 5.47 7.46 -4.53
CA LYS A 27 6.29 8.68 -4.56
C LYS A 27 7.10 8.78 -5.85
N MET A 28 7.81 7.71 -6.22
CA MET A 28 8.61 7.65 -7.47
C MET A 28 7.74 7.86 -8.71
N ASN A 29 6.49 7.40 -8.69
CA ASN A 29 5.53 7.59 -9.79
C ASN A 29 4.79 8.94 -9.74
N GLY A 30 5.15 9.83 -8.80
CA GLY A 30 4.54 11.15 -8.64
C GLY A 30 3.04 11.11 -8.29
N LYS A 31 2.59 10.03 -7.64
CA LYS A 31 1.17 9.82 -7.28
C LYS A 31 0.80 10.37 -5.91
N VAL A 32 1.78 10.47 -5.01
CA VAL A 32 1.61 11.00 -3.66
C VAL A 32 2.73 12.01 -3.37
N LYS A 33 2.44 12.98 -2.51
CA LYS A 33 3.37 14.02 -2.06
C LYS A 33 3.44 14.03 -0.53
N LYS A 34 4.49 14.66 0.00
CA LYS A 34 4.61 14.89 1.44
C LYS A 34 3.38 15.66 1.95
N GLY A 35 2.80 15.18 3.04
CA GLY A 35 1.58 15.70 3.65
C GLY A 35 0.28 15.03 3.17
N ASP A 36 0.31 14.19 2.13
CA ASP A 36 -0.88 13.49 1.67
C ASP A 36 -1.30 12.39 2.65
N VAL A 37 -2.60 12.17 2.76
CA VAL A 37 -3.19 11.08 3.55
C VAL A 37 -3.51 9.91 2.62
N VAL A 38 -2.92 8.75 2.89
CA VAL A 38 -3.11 7.52 2.12
C VAL A 38 -3.84 6.48 2.98
N ILE A 39 -4.89 5.89 2.41
CA ILE A 39 -5.64 4.79 3.03
C ILE A 39 -5.18 3.48 2.39
N ASN A 40 -4.53 2.64 3.18
CA ASN A 40 -4.10 1.32 2.80
C ASN A 40 -5.17 0.30 3.21
N THR A 41 -5.52 -0.60 2.30
CA THR A 41 -6.39 -1.74 2.60
C THR A 41 -5.65 -3.02 2.27
N GLY A 42 -5.80 -4.03 3.12
CA GLY A 42 -5.08 -5.29 2.96
C GLY A 42 -5.69 -6.43 3.77
N SER A 43 -4.98 -7.54 3.81
CA SER A 43 -5.35 -8.72 4.57
C SER A 43 -4.21 -9.14 5.51
N MET A 44 -4.51 -9.32 6.79
CA MET A 44 -3.59 -9.87 7.78
C MET A 44 -4.14 -11.16 8.41
N PRO A 45 -3.29 -12.17 8.67
CA PRO A 45 -1.88 -12.23 8.30
C PRO A 45 -1.69 -12.55 6.80
N LEU A 46 -0.70 -11.94 6.17
CA LEU A 46 -0.47 -11.96 4.70
C LEU A 46 -0.38 -13.39 4.13
N HIS A 47 0.22 -14.32 4.89
CA HIS A 47 0.43 -15.71 4.47
C HIS A 47 -0.87 -16.53 4.34
N LYS A 48 -1.96 -16.14 5.04
CA LYS A 48 -3.23 -16.89 5.01
C LYS A 48 -4.16 -16.45 3.88
N ARG A 49 -3.77 -15.44 3.07
CA ARG A 49 -4.55 -14.92 1.92
C ARG A 49 -6.05 -14.76 2.22
N PHE A 50 -6.37 -14.25 3.41
CA PHE A 50 -7.75 -13.98 3.79
C PHE A 50 -8.34 -12.84 2.95
N ARG A 51 -9.66 -12.67 3.03
CA ARG A 51 -10.32 -11.48 2.51
C ARG A 51 -9.77 -10.22 3.19
N THR A 52 -9.91 -9.07 2.53
CA THR A 52 -9.52 -7.76 3.06
C THR A 52 -10.15 -7.54 4.43
N ASN A 53 -9.31 -7.40 5.46
CA ASN A 53 -9.71 -7.25 6.86
C ASN A 53 -8.89 -6.18 7.59
N MET A 54 -8.02 -5.47 6.88
CA MET A 54 -7.15 -4.42 7.43
C MET A 54 -7.36 -3.11 6.67
N MET A 55 -7.40 -2.03 7.44
CA MET A 55 -7.30 -0.64 6.96
C MET A 55 -6.25 0.09 7.80
N LYS A 56 -5.29 0.75 7.16
CA LYS A 56 -4.26 1.58 7.81
C LYS A 56 -4.22 2.95 7.15
N ILE A 57 -4.25 4.00 7.97
CA ILE A 57 -4.10 5.38 7.49
C ILE A 57 -2.65 5.78 7.67
N THR A 58 -2.04 6.32 6.63
CA THR A 58 -0.65 6.74 6.62
C THR A 58 -0.56 8.18 6.12
N ILE A 59 0.19 9.01 6.83
CA ILE A 59 0.55 10.35 6.37
C ILE A 59 1.91 10.24 5.70
N ILE A 60 2.01 10.75 4.47
CA ILE A 60 3.23 10.67 3.67
C ILE A 60 4.22 11.71 4.17
N GLU A 61 5.41 11.26 4.61
CA GLU A 61 6.52 12.14 4.99
C GLU A 61 7.46 12.50 3.84
#